data_AF-A0A1M5BTW5-F1
#
_entry.id   AF-A0A1M5BTW5-F1
#
_cell.length_a   1.000
_cell.length_b   1.000
_cell.length_c   1.000
_cell.angle_alpha   90.00
_cell.angle_beta   90.00
_cell.angle_gamma   90.00
#
_symmetry.space_group_name_H-M   'P 1'
#
loop_
_entity.id
_entity.type
_entity.pdbx_description
1 polymer ?
#
loop_
_entity_poly.entity_id
_entity_poly.type
_entity_poly.pdbx_seq_one_letter_code
_entity_poly.pdbx_strand_id
1 'polypeptide(L)'
;MIGQCREYLIQKLKDAGIKSKVHTSMKTLEKSNESHVGAVLFEGDSYTRSGSKTIYVDQEGVKRKRVKVFNRKTSFMVVIGEYEESKCESIFESFVALLDRGIMVDGNFTGIEVEDADWVDENDSILKAKIAVQVKITFDGGIYKDSALGTMSELEQTLEKE
;
A
#
# COMPACT_ATOMS: atom_id res chain seq x y z
N MET A 1 6.34 2.17 5.45
CA MET A 1 5.39 1.52 4.51
C MET A 1 3.93 1.55 4.96
N ILE A 2 3.43 0.65 5.83
CA ILE A 2 1.98 0.52 6.13
C ILE A 2 1.28 1.85 6.43
N GLY A 3 1.83 2.67 7.33
CA GLY A 3 1.22 3.95 7.70
C GLY A 3 1.06 4.91 6.52
N GLN A 4 2.12 5.10 5.74
CA GLN A 4 2.12 5.98 4.56
C GLN A 4 1.18 5.48 3.46
N CYS A 5 1.18 4.18 3.18
CA CYS A 5 0.26 3.58 2.20
C CYS A 5 -1.20 3.76 2.63
N ARG A 6 -1.50 3.53 3.91
CA ARG A 6 -2.84 3.73 4.48
C ARG A 6 -3.28 5.19 4.38
N GLU A 7 -2.43 6.12 4.80
CA GLU A 7 -2.73 7.55 4.79
C GLU A 7 -2.98 8.05 3.37
N TYR A 8 -2.17 7.60 2.41
CA TYR A 8 -2.38 7.85 0.99
C TYR A 8 -3.78 7.39 0.53
N LEU A 9 -4.17 6.14 0.80
CA LEU A 9 -5.49 5.63 0.41
C LEU A 9 -6.64 6.39 1.09
N ILE A 10 -6.48 6.74 2.37
CA ILE A 10 -7.47 7.56 3.09
C ILE A 10 -7.66 8.91 2.40
N GLN A 11 -6.56 9.56 1.98
CA GLN A 11 -6.64 10.85 1.29
C GLN A 11 -7.34 10.69 -0.07
N LYS A 12 -6.98 9.67 -0.85
CA LYS A 12 -7.59 9.41 -2.16
C LYS A 12 -9.09 9.09 -2.05
N LEU A 13 -9.52 8.37 -1.02
CA LEU A 13 -10.95 8.15 -0.74
C LEU A 13 -11.69 9.45 -0.42
N LYS A 14 -11.08 10.33 0.38
CA LYS A 14 -11.67 11.64 0.69
C LYS A 14 -11.80 12.50 -0.56
N ASP A 15 -10.76 12.54 -1.38
CA ASP A 15 -10.74 13.28 -2.64
C ASP A 15 -11.76 12.73 -3.65
N ALA A 16 -12.02 11.40 -3.62
CA ALA A 16 -13.03 10.74 -4.44
C ALA A 16 -14.48 10.98 -3.99
N GLY A 17 -14.68 11.57 -2.81
CA GLY A 17 -16.01 11.95 -2.33
C GLY A 17 -16.45 11.32 -1.02
N ILE A 18 -15.61 10.51 -0.34
CA ILE A 18 -15.90 10.06 1.02
C ILE A 18 -15.75 11.23 1.99
N LYS A 19 -16.89 11.71 2.51
CA LYS A 19 -16.93 12.84 3.44
C LYS A 19 -16.94 12.41 4.90
N SER A 20 -17.38 11.17 5.15
CA SER A 20 -17.41 10.58 6.48
C SER A 20 -16.02 10.20 6.98
N LYS A 21 -15.95 9.77 8.24
CA LYS A 21 -14.71 9.25 8.80
C LYS A 21 -14.33 7.95 8.09
N VAL A 22 -13.15 7.93 7.48
CA VAL A 22 -12.60 6.69 6.92
C VAL A 22 -12.18 5.74 8.03
N HIS A 23 -12.76 4.55 8.07
CA HIS A 23 -12.48 3.52 9.05
C HIS A 23 -11.19 2.77 8.71
N THR A 24 -10.37 2.44 9.72
CA THR A 24 -9.10 1.72 9.51
C THR A 24 -9.07 0.36 10.20
N SER A 25 -10.23 -0.11 10.67
CA SER A 25 -10.40 -1.42 11.29
C SER A 25 -11.83 -1.92 11.08
N MET A 26 -11.97 -3.24 10.93
CA MET A 26 -13.27 -3.88 10.76
C MET A 26 -14.22 -3.57 11.93
N LYS A 27 -13.70 -3.65 13.16
CA LYS A 27 -14.47 -3.36 14.39
C LYS A 27 -15.11 -1.97 14.39
N THR A 28 -14.44 -0.95 13.83
CA THR A 28 -15.02 0.39 13.75
C THR A 28 -15.99 0.53 12.60
N LEU A 29 -15.77 -0.20 11.51
CA LEU A 29 -16.60 -0.20 10.32
C LEU A 29 -17.95 -0.90 10.59
N GLU A 30 -17.93 -2.08 11.23
CA GLU A 30 -19.13 -2.85 11.63
C GLU A 30 -20.04 -2.09 12.58
N LYS A 31 -19.48 -1.18 13.38
CA LYS A 31 -20.23 -0.33 14.31
C LYS A 31 -20.78 0.93 13.67
N SER A 32 -20.43 1.20 12.40
CA SER A 32 -20.93 2.35 11.69
C SER A 32 -22.40 2.14 11.35
N ASN A 33 -23.21 3.17 11.62
CA ASN A 33 -24.61 3.23 11.20
C ASN A 33 -24.78 4.10 9.94
N GLU A 34 -23.68 4.50 9.30
CA GLU A 34 -23.69 5.34 8.11
C GLU A 34 -23.76 4.46 6.85
N SER A 35 -24.69 4.79 5.94
CA SER A 35 -24.74 4.15 4.62
C SER A 35 -23.66 4.67 3.68
N HIS A 36 -23.25 5.94 3.82
CA HIS A 36 -22.10 6.52 3.12
C HIS A 36 -20.83 6.28 3.93
N VAL A 37 -20.07 5.25 3.58
CA VAL A 37 -18.95 4.78 4.41
C VAL A 37 -17.72 4.50 3.56
N GLY A 38 -16.55 4.89 4.09
CA GLY A 38 -15.25 4.52 3.53
C GLY A 38 -14.41 3.76 4.54
N ALA A 39 -13.64 2.78 4.09
CA ALA A 39 -12.65 2.11 4.92
C ALA A 39 -11.36 1.78 4.17
N VAL A 40 -10.26 1.74 4.91
CA VAL A 40 -8.95 1.23 4.47
C VAL A 40 -8.45 0.24 5.50
N LEU A 41 -8.65 -1.04 5.23
CA LEU A 41 -8.34 -2.15 6.12
C LEU A 41 -7.02 -2.79 5.68
N PHE A 42 -6.09 -2.98 6.61
CA PHE A 42 -4.84 -3.69 6.32
C PHE A 42 -5.11 -5.19 6.29
N GLU A 43 -4.80 -5.86 5.18
CA GLU A 43 -4.96 -7.32 5.06
C GLU A 43 -3.70 -8.06 5.48
N GLY A 44 -2.53 -7.58 5.05
CA GLY A 44 -1.28 -8.26 5.34
C GLY A 44 -0.12 -7.82 4.48
N ASP A 45 1.02 -8.44 4.74
CA ASP A 45 2.22 -8.34 3.91
C ASP A 45 2.62 -9.73 3.42
N SER A 46 3.11 -9.79 2.19
CA SER A 46 3.86 -10.94 1.69
C SER A 46 5.29 -10.55 1.34
N TYR A 47 6.21 -11.50 1.51
CA TYR A 47 7.64 -11.28 1.37
C TYR A 47 8.24 -12.34 0.45
N THR A 48 9.06 -11.89 -0.51
CA THR A 48 9.91 -12.77 -1.30
C THR A 48 11.35 -12.28 -1.27
N ARG A 49 12.31 -13.21 -1.24
CA ARG A 49 13.74 -12.83 -1.25
C ARG A 49 14.04 -12.01 -2.50
N SER A 50 14.79 -10.93 -2.31
CA SER A 50 15.30 -10.12 -3.40
C SER A 50 16.82 -9.99 -3.23
N GLY A 51 17.51 -9.93 -4.36
CA GLY A 51 18.96 -9.72 -4.42
C GLY A 51 19.33 -8.46 -5.19
N SER A 52 18.33 -7.62 -5.52
CA SER A 52 18.54 -6.42 -6.34
C SER A 52 19.43 -5.43 -5.62
N LYS A 53 20.35 -4.82 -6.37
CA LYS A 53 21.40 -3.94 -5.85
C LYS A 53 21.39 -2.64 -6.63
N THR A 54 21.52 -1.53 -5.92
CA THR A 54 21.63 -0.20 -6.50
C THR A 54 22.81 0.50 -5.85
N ILE A 55 23.73 1.02 -6.66
CA ILE A 55 24.85 1.83 -6.20
C ILE A 55 24.45 3.29 -6.36
N TYR A 56 24.65 4.09 -5.32
CA TYR A 56 24.33 5.51 -5.32
C TYR A 56 25.38 6.31 -4.56
N VAL A 57 25.38 7.62 -4.72
CA VAL A 57 26.22 8.55 -3.95
C VAL A 57 25.31 9.24 -2.94
N ASP A 58 25.67 9.19 -1.66
CA ASP A 58 24.90 9.86 -0.61
C ASP A 58 25.16 11.37 -0.57
N GLN A 59 24.48 12.07 0.35
CA GLN A 59 24.59 13.54 0.47
C GLN A 59 26.00 14.00 0.86
N GLU A 60 26.84 13.13 1.42
CA GLU A 60 28.22 13.40 1.83
C GLU A 60 29.22 13.07 0.70
N GLY A 61 28.74 12.65 -0.48
CA GLY A 61 29.59 12.28 -1.61
C GLY A 61 30.14 10.87 -1.52
N VAL A 62 29.72 10.06 -0.54
CA VAL A 62 30.22 8.69 -0.33
C VAL A 62 29.42 7.71 -1.17
N LYS A 63 30.13 6.82 -1.89
CA LYS A 63 29.48 5.72 -2.62
C LYS A 63 28.89 4.71 -1.65
N ARG A 64 27.59 4.49 -1.75
CA ARG A 64 26.82 3.52 -0.98
C ARG A 64 26.25 2.45 -1.90
N LYS A 65 25.98 1.30 -1.31
CA LYS A 65 25.28 0.19 -1.96
C LYS A 65 24.00 -0.06 -1.19
N ARG A 66 22.86 0.07 -1.86
CA ARG A 66 21.55 -0.37 -1.38
C ARG A 66 21.28 -1.76 -1.91
N VAL A 67 20.92 -2.68 -1.02
CA VAL A 67 20.42 -4.02 -1.40
C VAL A 67 18.96 -4.10 -1.01
N LYS A 68 18.09 -4.41 -1.96
CA LYS A 68 16.70 -4.81 -1.68
C LYS A 68 16.74 -6.26 -1.20
N VAL A 69 16.64 -6.47 0.11
CA VAL A 69 16.77 -7.78 0.76
C VAL A 69 15.50 -8.61 0.56
N PHE A 70 14.34 -7.95 0.55
CA PHE A 70 13.05 -8.54 0.27
C PHE A 70 12.25 -7.64 -0.66
N ASN A 71 11.53 -8.24 -1.59
CA ASN A 71 10.32 -7.62 -2.12
C ASN A 71 9.24 -7.76 -1.05
N ARG A 72 8.49 -6.68 -0.83
CA ARG A 72 7.38 -6.64 0.12
C ARG A 72 6.17 -6.14 -0.63
N LYS A 73 5.12 -6.96 -0.69
CA LYS A 73 3.80 -6.57 -1.18
C LYS A 73 2.91 -6.34 0.04
N THR A 74 2.48 -5.09 0.23
CA THR A 74 1.57 -4.68 1.32
C THR A 74 0.17 -4.56 0.76
N SER A 75 -0.79 -5.29 1.32
CA SER A 75 -2.17 -5.37 0.82
C SER A 75 -3.15 -4.64 1.74
N PHE A 76 -4.06 -3.90 1.13
CA PHE A 76 -5.18 -3.25 1.80
C PHE A 76 -6.49 -3.60 1.10
N MET A 77 -7.54 -3.78 1.88
CA MET A 77 -8.91 -3.78 1.39
C MET A 77 -9.49 -2.38 1.58
N VAL A 78 -9.87 -1.76 0.48
CA VAL A 78 -10.57 -0.48 0.47
C VAL A 78 -12.05 -0.76 0.29
N VAL A 79 -12.89 -0.20 1.16
CA VAL A 79 -14.33 -0.38 1.13
C VAL A 79 -14.99 0.96 0.88
N ILE A 80 -15.91 1.01 -0.08
CA ILE A 80 -16.78 2.15 -0.35
C ILE A 80 -18.21 1.63 -0.28
N GLY A 81 -18.99 2.13 0.66
CA GLY A 81 -20.40 1.81 0.81
C GLY A 81 -21.27 3.03 0.58
N GLU A 82 -22.40 2.82 -0.07
CA GLU A 82 -23.41 3.83 -0.35
C GLU A 82 -24.83 3.26 -0.27
N TYR A 83 -25.82 4.15 -0.25
CA TYR A 83 -27.23 3.75 -0.38
C TYR A 83 -27.68 3.59 -1.83
N GLU A 84 -27.10 4.35 -2.75
CA GLU A 84 -27.41 4.28 -4.19
C GLU A 84 -26.22 3.71 -4.96
N GLU A 85 -26.49 2.72 -5.83
CA GLU A 85 -25.50 2.05 -6.66
C GLU A 85 -24.71 3.01 -7.57
N SER A 86 -25.40 3.92 -8.25
CA SER A 86 -24.76 4.90 -9.13
C SER A 86 -23.80 5.83 -8.39
N LYS A 87 -24.09 6.16 -7.12
CA LYS A 87 -23.17 6.95 -6.27
C LYS A 87 -21.97 6.12 -5.84
N CYS A 88 -22.19 4.87 -5.44
CA CYS A 88 -21.13 3.93 -5.10
C CYS A 88 -20.13 3.78 -6.26
N GLU A 89 -20.66 3.56 -7.47
CA GLU A 89 -19.88 3.44 -8.71
C GLU A 89 -19.12 4.72 -9.03
N SER A 90 -19.79 5.88 -8.99
CA SER A 90 -19.13 7.17 -9.25
C SER A 90 -17.96 7.44 -8.30
N ILE A 91 -18.11 7.13 -7.00
CA ILE A 91 -17.03 7.31 -6.01
C ILE A 91 -15.91 6.29 -6.27
N PHE A 92 -16.25 5.04 -6.58
CA PHE A 92 -15.26 4.01 -6.87
C PHE A 92 -14.43 4.34 -8.12
N GLU A 93 -15.06 4.72 -9.22
CA GLU A 93 -14.38 5.15 -10.44
C GLU A 93 -13.47 6.35 -10.19
N SER A 94 -13.97 7.36 -9.45
CA SER A 94 -13.17 8.51 -9.06
C SER A 94 -11.99 8.12 -8.19
N PHE A 95 -12.17 7.19 -7.25
CA PHE A 95 -11.10 6.70 -6.39
C PHE A 95 -10.00 6.02 -7.21
N VAL A 96 -10.36 5.09 -8.10
CA VAL A 96 -9.40 4.39 -8.96
C VAL A 96 -8.67 5.37 -9.89
N ALA A 97 -9.39 6.33 -10.49
CA ALA A 97 -8.80 7.33 -11.38
C ALA A 97 -7.82 8.28 -10.68
N LEU A 98 -7.97 8.50 -9.37
CA LEU A 98 -7.08 9.33 -8.57
C LEU A 98 -5.81 8.61 -8.11
N LEU A 99 -5.72 7.29 -8.27
CA LEU A 99 -4.53 6.54 -7.85
C LEU A 99 -3.34 6.84 -8.76
N ASP A 100 -2.25 7.29 -8.15
CA ASP A 100 -0.94 7.36 -8.76
C ASP A 100 -0.40 5.95 -9.06
N ARG A 101 0.51 5.84 -10.04
CA ARG A 101 1.19 4.57 -10.38
C ARG A 101 2.01 3.98 -9.21
N GLY A 102 2.33 4.81 -8.23
CA GLY A 102 3.13 4.46 -7.07
C GLY A 102 3.48 5.69 -6.24
N ILE A 103 3.98 5.44 -5.04
CA ILE A 103 4.37 6.49 -4.08
C ILE A 103 5.80 6.29 -3.59
N MET A 104 6.39 7.36 -3.08
CA MET A 104 7.70 7.29 -2.43
C MET A 104 7.52 6.89 -0.96
N VAL A 105 8.08 5.74 -0.60
CA VAL A 105 8.09 5.23 0.77
C VAL A 105 9.53 5.08 1.23
N ASP A 106 9.90 5.84 2.26
CA ASP A 106 11.26 5.84 2.82
C ASP A 106 12.34 6.06 1.73
N GLY A 107 12.03 6.94 0.76
CA GLY A 107 12.90 7.25 -0.38
C GLY A 107 12.95 6.19 -1.49
N ASN A 108 12.09 5.18 -1.46
CA ASN A 108 12.01 4.14 -2.50
C ASN A 108 10.65 4.19 -3.20
N PHE A 109 10.67 4.05 -4.53
CA PHE A 109 9.43 3.90 -5.30
C PHE A 109 8.72 2.60 -4.90
N THR A 110 7.43 2.73 -4.62
CA THR A 110 6.52 1.65 -4.24
C THR A 110 5.35 1.69 -5.21
N GLY A 111 5.28 0.70 -6.11
CA GLY A 111 4.20 0.63 -7.10
C GLY A 111 2.85 0.40 -6.45
N ILE A 112 1.78 0.89 -7.06
CA ILE A 112 0.39 0.66 -6.62
C ILE A 112 -0.32 -0.16 -7.70
N GLU A 113 -0.98 -1.23 -7.28
CA GLU A 113 -1.80 -2.06 -8.16
C GLU A 113 -3.21 -2.18 -7.59
N VAL A 114 -4.20 -2.04 -8.47
CA VAL A 114 -5.61 -2.34 -8.20
C VAL A 114 -5.85 -3.78 -8.62
N GLU A 115 -6.15 -4.65 -7.66
CA GLU A 115 -6.47 -6.05 -7.92
C GLU A 115 -8.01 -6.18 -8.04
N ASP A 116 -8.57 -7.27 -7.53
CA ASP A 116 -10.00 -7.56 -7.68
C ASP A 116 -10.88 -6.62 -6.85
N ALA A 117 -12.03 -6.27 -7.44
CA ALA A 117 -13.11 -5.53 -6.80
C ALA A 117 -14.35 -6.41 -6.71
N ASP A 118 -14.89 -6.55 -5.51
CA ASP A 118 -16.10 -7.32 -5.21
C ASP A 118 -17.24 -6.38 -4.82
N TRP A 119 -18.44 -6.65 -5.32
CA TRP A 119 -19.63 -5.83 -5.11
C TRP A 119 -20.64 -6.60 -4.27
N VAL A 120 -20.93 -6.08 -3.08
CA VAL A 120 -21.82 -6.70 -2.10
C VAL A 120 -23.04 -5.84 -1.86
N ASP A 121 -24.22 -6.47 -1.84
CA ASP A 121 -25.48 -5.80 -1.54
C ASP A 121 -25.84 -5.89 -0.04
N GLU A 122 -26.97 -5.30 0.35
CA GLU A 122 -27.45 -5.29 1.74
C GLU A 122 -27.74 -6.67 2.35
N ASN A 123 -27.93 -7.70 1.53
CA ASN A 123 -28.20 -9.06 1.99
C ASN A 123 -26.90 -9.80 2.31
N ASP A 124 -25.83 -9.49 1.60
CA ASP A 124 -24.52 -10.14 1.71
C ASP A 124 -23.47 -9.29 2.46
N SER A 125 -23.81 -8.05 2.80
CA SER A 125 -22.92 -7.11 3.49
C SER A 125 -23.22 -7.00 4.99
N ILE A 126 -22.16 -6.98 5.80
CA ILE A 126 -22.26 -6.63 7.24
C ILE A 126 -22.50 -5.12 7.45
N LEU A 127 -22.43 -4.32 6.39
CA LEU A 127 -22.56 -2.87 6.45
C LEU A 127 -24.03 -2.43 6.36
N LYS A 128 -24.33 -1.25 6.89
CA LYS A 128 -25.63 -0.57 6.72
C LYS A 128 -25.77 0.15 5.36
N ALA A 129 -24.75 0.08 4.52
CA ALA A 129 -24.82 0.50 3.13
C ALA A 129 -25.72 -0.46 2.35
N LYS A 130 -26.45 0.04 1.35
CA LYS A 130 -27.29 -0.80 0.49
C LYS A 130 -26.45 -1.59 -0.50
N ILE A 131 -25.34 -1.00 -0.90
CA ILE A 131 -24.36 -1.55 -1.82
C ILE A 131 -22.98 -1.10 -1.33
N ALA A 132 -22.00 -1.99 -1.41
CA ALA A 132 -20.62 -1.64 -1.16
C ALA A 132 -19.70 -2.34 -2.16
N VAL A 133 -18.66 -1.64 -2.58
CA VAL A 133 -17.54 -2.23 -3.30
C VAL A 133 -16.36 -2.42 -2.35
N GLN A 134 -15.74 -3.58 -2.41
CA GLN A 134 -14.54 -3.95 -1.69
C GLN A 134 -13.44 -4.20 -2.72
N VAL A 135 -12.45 -3.32 -2.79
CA VAL A 135 -11.35 -3.43 -3.75
C VAL A 135 -10.05 -3.67 -3.03
N LYS A 136 -9.27 -4.62 -3.53
CA LYS A 136 -7.95 -4.89 -3.01
C LYS A 136 -6.91 -4.01 -3.70
N ILE A 137 -6.16 -3.26 -2.90
CA ILE A 137 -5.07 -2.41 -3.36
C ILE A 137 -3.76 -2.94 -2.79
N THR A 138 -2.77 -3.13 -3.65
CA THR A 138 -1.46 -3.60 -3.22
C THR A 138 -0.36 -2.58 -3.51
N PHE A 139 0.63 -2.55 -2.62
CA PHE A 139 1.80 -1.70 -2.71
C PHE A 139 3.05 -2.56 -2.84
N ASP A 140 3.72 -2.49 -3.99
CA ASP A 140 4.91 -3.27 -4.32
C ASP A 140 6.18 -2.50 -3.99
N GLY A 141 6.67 -2.72 -2.78
CA GLY A 141 7.87 -2.09 -2.23
C GLY A 141 8.94 -3.11 -1.86
N GLY A 142 9.68 -2.82 -0.79
CA GLY A 142 10.71 -3.73 -0.30
C GLY A 142 11.32 -3.33 1.02
N ILE A 143 12.14 -4.24 1.54
CA ILE A 143 13.03 -3.98 2.67
C ILE A 143 14.42 -3.78 2.10
N TYR A 144 15.02 -2.64 2.41
CA TYR A 144 16.30 -2.21 1.90
C TYR A 144 17.34 -2.17 3.02
N LYS A 145 18.56 -2.57 2.71
CA LYS A 145 19.72 -2.43 3.59
C LYS A 145 20.82 -1.72 2.84
N ASP A 146 21.32 -0.66 3.44
CA ASP A 146 22.45 0.09 2.91
C ASP A 146 23.74 -0.40 3.55
N SER A 147 24.80 -0.47 2.74
CA SER A 147 26.15 -0.73 3.19
C SER A 147 27.11 0.26 2.53
N ALA A 148 28.23 0.52 3.20
CA ALA A 148 29.38 1.11 2.51
C ALA A 148 29.79 0.21 1.34
N LEU A 149 30.27 0.83 0.26
CA LEU A 149 30.91 0.09 -0.83
C LEU A 149 32.33 -0.23 -0.35
N GLY A 150 32.52 -1.43 0.19
CA GLY A 150 33.86 -1.89 0.54
C GLY A 150 34.73 -1.90 -0.70
N THR A 151 35.90 -1.27 -0.64
CA THR A 151 36.96 -1.46 -1.62
C THR A 151 37.36 -2.93 -1.62
N MET A 152 37.52 -3.55 -2.80
CA MET A 152 37.77 -5.00 -2.95
C MET A 152 39.01 -5.53 -2.20
N SER A 153 39.84 -4.68 -1.59
CA SER A 153 41.07 -5.12 -0.91
C SER A 153 40.86 -5.83 0.44
N GLU A 154 39.67 -5.80 1.03
CA GLU A 154 39.43 -6.44 2.35
C GLU A 154 38.89 -7.88 2.25
N LEU A 155 38.37 -8.29 1.10
CA LEU A 155 37.74 -9.62 0.92
C LEU A 155 38.70 -10.71 0.46
N GLU A 156 39.87 -10.35 -0.08
CA GLU A 156 40.89 -11.32 -0.53
C GLU A 156 41.75 -11.88 0.61
N GLN A 157 41.85 -11.20 1.77
CA GLN A 157 42.70 -11.65 2.88
C GLN A 157 42.13 -12.83 3.69
N THR A 158 40.83 -13.13 3.57
CA THR A 158 40.20 -14.23 4.31
C THR A 158 40.19 -15.57 3.57
N LEU A 159 40.52 -15.61 2.27
CA LEU A 159 40.50 -16.86 1.47
C LEU A 159 41.89 -17.50 1.29
N GLU A 160 42.97 -16.82 1.69
CA GLU A 160 44.34 -17.36 1.62
C GLU A 160 44.88 -17.86 2.99
N LYS A 161 44.04 -17.92 4.02
CA LYS A 161 44.41 -18.45 5.34
C LYS A 161 43.40 -19.47 5.86
N GLU A 162 43.16 -20.54 5.11
CA GLU A 162 42.74 -21.85 5.64
C GLU A 162 43.44 -22.98 4.87
#